data_AF-A0A949TLI7-F1
#
_entry.id   AF-A0A949TLI7-F1
#
_cell.length_a   1.000
_cell.length_b   1.000
_cell.length_c   1.000
_cell.angle_alpha   90.00
_cell.angle_beta   90.00
_cell.angle_gamma   90.00
#
_symmetry.space_group_name_H-M   'P 1'
#
loop_
_entity.id
_entity.type
_entity.pdbx_description
1 polymer ?
#
loop_
_entity_poly.entity_id
_entity_poly.type
_entity_poly.pdbx_seq_one_letter_code
_entity_poly.pdbx_strand_id
1 'polypeptide(L)'
;MNFTKTKINLCRLLFGSAAMVSVLGGTVSNATQSEVQLNNKDRNALKPNITYKIQENVSENSLDTNTKKDNIIATRSQVGEKTTGDNLMITQDRLLARTSSKKSKRSSVLSKEALPLLTEAFDKGFGRVGVVEIENKTKYNLVEPRYHIETGNIGGVPNKIISQKKGRFRAINKQFIFATHGTSGTVSYRLEGTNERIVITWHVPVTGDNGFNVGKIGNNTPTNRQRYYYYYNRRSKANHGSLTKSYGDVKLSGIMDTGRIAGLRVTLEDDR
;
A
#
# COMPACT_ATOMS: atom_id res chain seq x y z
N MET A 1 24.73 0.88 71.42
CA MET A 1 25.68 1.95 71.05
C MET A 1 25.37 2.37 69.63
N ASN A 2 25.07 3.65 69.45
CA ASN A 2 24.33 4.20 68.32
C ASN A 2 25.22 4.56 67.13
N PHE A 3 24.74 4.26 65.92
CA PHE A 3 25.33 4.62 64.64
C PHE A 3 25.20 6.12 64.36
N THR A 4 26.34 6.73 64.03
CA THR A 4 26.50 8.14 63.63
C THR A 4 26.02 8.37 62.19
N LYS A 5 25.23 9.44 62.01
CA LYS A 5 24.62 9.89 60.75
C LYS A 5 25.64 10.62 59.87
N THR A 6 25.75 10.21 58.61
CA THR A 6 26.48 10.93 57.56
C THR A 6 25.57 11.97 56.88
N LYS A 7 25.95 13.25 56.94
CA LYS A 7 25.34 14.34 56.17
C LYS A 7 26.15 14.57 54.89
N ILE A 8 25.50 14.52 53.73
CA ILE A 8 26.09 14.90 52.44
C ILE A 8 25.65 16.33 52.13
N ASN A 9 26.63 17.21 51.90
CA ASN A 9 26.43 18.61 51.55
C ASN A 9 26.12 18.79 50.06
N LEU A 10 25.14 19.66 49.82
CA LEU A 10 24.57 20.06 48.54
C LEU A 10 25.43 21.18 47.93
N CYS A 11 26.17 20.91 46.85
CA CYS A 11 26.82 21.97 46.06
C CYS A 11 25.86 22.51 45.00
N ARG A 12 25.33 23.71 45.25
CA ARG A 12 24.71 24.60 44.26
C ARG A 12 25.81 25.28 43.45
N LEU A 13 25.77 25.14 42.12
CA LEU A 13 26.51 25.97 41.19
C LEU A 13 25.55 27.04 40.64
N LEU A 14 25.76 28.28 41.11
CA LEU A 14 25.18 29.51 40.57
C LEU A 14 26.35 30.33 40.03
N PHE A 15 26.32 30.66 38.75
CA PHE A 15 26.99 31.85 38.20
C PHE A 15 26.02 32.53 37.22
N GLY A 16 25.49 33.67 37.64
CA GLY A 16 25.24 34.80 36.73
C GLY A 16 26.59 35.46 36.41
N SER A 17 26.74 36.47 35.56
CA SER A 17 25.84 37.42 34.91
C SER A 17 26.67 38.10 33.80
N ALA A 18 26.05 38.61 32.74
CA ALA A 18 26.24 39.99 32.25
C ALA A 18 25.61 40.16 30.86
N ALA A 19 24.82 41.22 30.77
CA ALA A 19 24.10 41.67 29.60
C ALA A 19 25.03 42.39 28.60
N MET A 20 24.68 42.35 27.32
CA MET A 20 24.89 43.50 26.44
C MET A 20 23.61 43.78 25.66
N VAL A 21 23.00 44.89 26.02
CA VAL A 21 21.92 45.57 25.33
C VAL A 21 22.53 46.34 24.15
N SER A 22 21.99 46.17 22.95
CA SER A 22 21.91 47.28 22.00
C SER A 22 20.56 47.23 21.29
N VAL A 23 19.88 48.35 21.40
CA VAL A 23 18.55 48.68 20.89
C VAL A 23 18.74 49.36 19.54
N LEU A 24 17.93 48.98 18.55
CA LEU A 24 17.43 49.75 17.39
C LEU A 24 16.43 48.80 16.72
N GLY A 25 15.11 48.98 16.82
CA GLY A 25 14.36 50.15 16.38
C GLY A 25 13.52 49.70 15.18
N GLY A 26 12.31 49.20 15.44
CA GLY A 26 11.42 48.67 14.41
C GLY A 26 10.02 48.41 14.95
N THR A 27 9.24 49.48 15.04
CA THR A 27 7.80 49.46 15.35
C THR A 27 7.03 48.74 14.25
N VAL A 28 6.30 47.66 14.61
CA VAL A 28 5.17 47.18 13.81
C VAL A 28 3.96 47.06 14.72
N SER A 29 2.95 47.82 14.33
CA SER A 29 1.64 48.01 14.94
C SER A 29 0.86 46.71 15.16
N ASN A 30 0.24 46.63 16.33
CA ASN A 30 -0.78 45.65 16.71
C ASN A 30 -1.95 45.68 15.71
N ALA A 31 -2.16 44.56 15.01
CA ALA A 31 -3.40 44.30 14.30
C ALA A 31 -4.41 43.69 15.28
N THR A 32 -5.51 44.42 15.46
CA THR A 32 -6.71 44.08 16.21
C THR A 32 -7.29 42.75 15.75
N GLN A 33 -7.45 41.79 16.67
CA GLN A 33 -8.28 40.62 16.46
C GLN A 33 -9.76 41.03 16.50
N SER A 34 -10.41 41.06 15.35
CA SER A 34 -11.87 41.06 15.26
C SER A 34 -12.37 39.61 15.29
N GLU A 35 -12.92 39.19 16.43
CA GLU A 35 -13.76 38.00 16.53
C GLU A 35 -15.02 38.20 15.70
N VAL A 36 -15.13 37.50 14.57
CA VAL A 36 -16.39 37.34 13.84
C VAL A 36 -17.06 36.09 14.39
N GLN A 37 -18.08 36.27 15.22
CA GLN A 37 -19.01 35.20 15.59
C GLN A 37 -19.87 34.86 14.36
N LEU A 38 -19.58 33.72 13.71
CA LEU A 38 -20.43 33.16 12.68
C LEU A 38 -21.54 32.32 13.32
N ASN A 39 -22.76 32.83 13.16
CA ASN A 39 -24.01 32.27 13.64
C ASN A 39 -24.33 30.96 12.88
N ASN A 40 -24.45 29.85 13.60
CA ASN A 40 -24.82 28.52 13.06
C ASN A 40 -26.35 28.39 12.93
N LYS A 41 -26.94 29.11 11.98
CA LYS A 41 -28.28 28.83 11.44
C LYS A 41 -28.17 28.90 9.91
N ASP A 42 -28.82 27.97 9.22
CA ASP A 42 -28.89 27.85 7.75
C ASP A 42 -27.84 26.95 7.08
N ARG A 43 -27.73 25.70 7.55
CA ARG A 43 -27.25 24.57 6.72
C ARG A 43 -28.31 23.49 6.60
N ASN A 44 -29.42 23.81 5.93
CA ASN A 44 -30.39 22.84 5.44
C ASN A 44 -31.06 23.39 4.17
N ALA A 45 -30.39 23.26 3.03
CA ALA A 45 -30.99 23.15 1.70
C ALA A 45 -29.87 23.29 0.66
N LEU A 46 -29.49 22.20 0.01
CA LEU A 46 -29.02 22.16 -1.37
C LEU A 46 -28.69 20.69 -1.69
N LYS A 47 -29.71 19.96 -2.15
CA LYS A 47 -29.52 18.68 -2.85
C LYS A 47 -29.04 19.02 -4.27
N PRO A 48 -27.85 18.59 -4.72
CA PRO A 48 -27.52 18.70 -6.13
C PRO A 48 -28.28 17.62 -6.90
N ASN A 49 -29.25 18.06 -7.70
CA ASN A 49 -29.94 17.24 -8.69
C ASN A 49 -29.05 17.14 -9.93
N ILE A 50 -28.17 16.13 -9.98
CA ILE A 50 -27.30 15.90 -11.13
C ILE A 50 -28.03 14.94 -12.08
N THR A 51 -28.65 15.50 -13.10
CA THR A 51 -29.19 14.76 -14.24
C THR A 51 -28.06 14.51 -15.24
N TYR A 52 -27.67 13.24 -15.44
CA TYR A 52 -26.78 12.84 -16.52
C TYR A 52 -27.61 12.61 -17.79
N LYS A 53 -27.39 13.43 -18.83
CA LYS A 53 -27.81 13.10 -20.19
C LYS A 53 -26.74 12.20 -20.81
N ILE A 54 -27.08 10.93 -21.04
CA ILE A 54 -26.27 10.03 -21.86
C ILE A 54 -26.66 10.32 -23.31
N GLN A 55 -25.73 10.88 -24.09
CA GLN A 55 -25.85 10.92 -25.55
C GLN A 55 -25.33 9.58 -26.10
N GLU A 56 -26.23 8.79 -26.66
CA GLU A 56 -25.90 7.66 -27.52
C GLU A 56 -25.38 8.20 -28.86
N ASN A 57 -24.08 8.09 -29.09
CA ASN A 57 -23.52 8.19 -30.43
C ASN A 57 -23.59 6.81 -31.07
N VAL A 58 -24.67 6.56 -31.80
CA VAL A 58 -24.75 5.48 -32.78
C VAL A 58 -23.84 5.87 -33.94
N SER A 59 -22.74 5.14 -34.11
CA SER A 59 -21.96 5.19 -35.35
C SER A 59 -22.38 4.01 -36.20
N GLU A 60 -23.14 4.30 -37.25
CA GLU A 60 -23.36 3.43 -38.38
C GLU A 60 -22.03 3.26 -39.12
N ASN A 61 -21.53 2.03 -39.23
CA ASN A 61 -20.56 1.68 -40.25
C ASN A 61 -21.18 0.62 -41.15
N SER A 62 -21.38 1.06 -42.39
CA SER A 62 -21.90 0.34 -43.53
C SER A 62 -20.94 -0.75 -44.03
N LEU A 63 -21.56 -1.75 -44.64
CA LEU A 63 -21.06 -2.86 -45.45
C LEU A 63 -19.66 -2.70 -46.08
N ASP A 64 -18.91 -3.80 -46.10
CA ASP A 64 -18.57 -4.37 -47.41
C ASP A 64 -18.43 -5.90 -47.40
N THR A 65 -18.71 -6.48 -48.57
CA THR A 65 -19.03 -7.88 -48.84
C THR A 65 -17.86 -8.69 -49.41
N ASN A 66 -18.05 -10.01 -49.41
CA ASN A 66 -17.31 -11.06 -50.15
C ASN A 66 -16.16 -11.76 -49.42
N THR A 67 -16.35 -13.05 -49.08
CA THR A 67 -15.70 -14.16 -49.80
C THR A 67 -16.41 -15.50 -49.49
N LYS A 68 -16.53 -16.30 -50.55
CA LYS A 68 -17.19 -17.61 -50.72
C LYS A 68 -16.63 -18.74 -49.83
N LYS A 69 -17.57 -19.62 -49.46
CA LYS A 69 -17.57 -21.11 -49.48
C LYS A 69 -16.43 -21.87 -48.78
N ASP A 70 -16.81 -22.69 -47.79
CA ASP A 70 -16.82 -24.15 -47.99
C ASP A 70 -17.80 -24.87 -47.05
N ASN A 71 -18.52 -25.83 -47.64
CA ASN A 71 -19.55 -26.67 -47.04
C ASN A 71 -18.92 -27.79 -46.22
N ILE A 72 -19.32 -27.96 -44.96
CA ILE A 72 -19.31 -29.27 -44.29
C ILE A 72 -20.67 -29.48 -43.62
N ILE A 73 -21.40 -30.43 -44.18
CA ILE A 73 -22.67 -30.96 -43.69
C ILE A 73 -22.34 -31.87 -42.49
N ALA A 74 -22.82 -31.51 -41.31
CA ALA A 74 -22.88 -32.41 -40.17
C ALA A 74 -24.32 -32.38 -39.62
N THR A 75 -25.06 -33.41 -39.99
CA THR A 75 -26.39 -33.75 -39.51
C THR A 75 -26.33 -33.95 -37.99
N ARG A 76 -27.01 -33.10 -37.21
CA ARG A 76 -27.20 -33.33 -35.77
C ARG A 76 -28.68 -33.26 -35.42
N SER A 77 -29.17 -34.42 -35.00
CA SER A 77 -30.51 -34.73 -34.53
C SER A 77 -31.00 -33.74 -33.47
N GLN A 78 -32.19 -33.20 -33.68
CA GLN A 78 -32.93 -32.42 -32.70
C GLN A 78 -33.56 -33.39 -31.68
N VAL A 79 -33.01 -33.42 -30.47
CA VAL A 79 -33.76 -33.84 -29.29
C VAL A 79 -34.01 -32.57 -28.49
N GLY A 80 -35.27 -32.15 -28.47
CA GLY A 80 -35.72 -30.96 -27.76
C GLY A 80 -35.70 -31.19 -26.26
N GLU A 81 -34.81 -30.47 -25.57
CA GLU A 81 -34.90 -30.26 -24.14
C GLU A 81 -35.00 -28.75 -23.89
N LYS A 82 -36.21 -28.33 -23.50
CA LYS A 82 -36.55 -26.94 -23.14
C LYS A 82 -35.86 -26.62 -21.81
N THR A 83 -34.60 -26.19 -21.86
CA THR A 83 -33.87 -25.69 -20.69
C THR A 83 -34.13 -24.19 -20.54
N THR A 84 -34.75 -23.85 -19.41
CA THR A 84 -35.08 -22.49 -18.96
C THR A 84 -33.83 -21.61 -18.97
N GLY A 85 -33.96 -20.40 -19.53
CA GLY A 85 -32.87 -19.47 -19.87
C GLY A 85 -32.00 -18.92 -18.73
N ASP A 86 -32.25 -19.33 -17.48
CA ASP A 86 -31.50 -18.84 -16.31
C ASP A 86 -30.20 -19.65 -16.03
N ASN A 87 -29.97 -20.76 -16.75
CA ASN A 87 -28.88 -21.69 -16.45
C ASN A 87 -27.67 -21.63 -17.41
N LEU A 88 -27.74 -20.83 -18.48
CA LEU A 88 -26.66 -20.72 -19.48
C LEU A 88 -25.53 -19.74 -19.07
N MET A 89 -25.80 -18.78 -18.19
CA MET A 89 -24.77 -17.85 -17.70
C MET A 89 -23.84 -18.50 -16.65
N ILE A 90 -24.32 -19.48 -15.88
CA ILE A 90 -23.54 -20.17 -14.84
C ILE A 90 -22.51 -21.15 -15.44
N THR A 91 -22.75 -21.63 -16.66
CA THR A 91 -21.91 -22.67 -17.28
C THR A 91 -20.67 -22.12 -17.97
N GLN A 92 -20.70 -20.89 -18.52
CA GLN A 92 -19.49 -20.25 -19.06
C GLN A 92 -18.49 -19.86 -17.96
N ASP A 93 -18.97 -19.35 -16.83
CA ASP A 93 -18.11 -18.96 -15.69
C ASP A 93 -17.40 -20.18 -15.06
N ARG A 94 -18.08 -21.33 -15.00
CA ARG A 94 -17.45 -22.59 -14.53
C ARG A 94 -16.44 -23.17 -15.53
N LEU A 95 -16.58 -22.91 -16.83
CA LEU A 95 -15.62 -23.35 -17.84
C LEU A 95 -14.35 -22.47 -17.88
N LEU A 96 -14.46 -21.17 -17.64
CA LEU A 96 -13.30 -20.26 -17.51
C LEU A 96 -12.51 -20.49 -16.22
N ALA A 97 -13.17 -20.92 -15.14
CA ALA A 97 -12.51 -21.32 -13.89
C ALA A 97 -11.78 -22.67 -14.00
N ARG A 98 -12.20 -23.59 -14.89
CA ARG A 98 -11.57 -24.91 -15.05
C ARG A 98 -10.42 -24.96 -16.07
N THR A 99 -10.45 -24.11 -17.10
CA THR A 99 -9.39 -24.05 -18.13
C THR A 99 -8.11 -23.36 -17.67
N SER A 100 -8.13 -22.67 -16.51
CA SER A 100 -6.96 -22.07 -15.86
C SER A 100 -6.21 -23.05 -14.91
N SER A 101 -6.62 -24.32 -14.84
CA SER A 101 -6.03 -25.34 -13.97
C SER A 101 -4.74 -25.99 -14.47
N LYS A 102 -4.17 -25.53 -15.61
CA LYS A 102 -2.72 -25.66 -15.81
C LYS A 102 -2.06 -24.77 -14.75
N LYS A 103 -1.88 -25.35 -13.56
CA LYS A 103 -1.02 -24.90 -12.46
C LYS A 103 0.39 -24.71 -13.03
N SER A 104 0.58 -23.62 -13.76
CA SER A 104 1.89 -23.00 -13.89
C SER A 104 2.36 -22.87 -12.46
N LYS A 105 3.39 -23.62 -12.07
CA LYS A 105 4.16 -23.41 -10.84
C LYS A 105 4.72 -21.98 -10.93
N ARG A 106 3.88 -20.98 -10.68
CA ARG A 106 4.34 -19.63 -10.42
C ARG A 106 5.12 -19.75 -9.14
N SER A 107 6.44 -19.74 -9.27
CA SER A 107 7.37 -19.58 -8.16
C SER A 107 7.03 -18.25 -7.50
N SER A 108 6.20 -18.28 -6.46
CA SER A 108 5.91 -17.07 -5.69
C SER A 108 7.21 -16.59 -5.05
N VAL A 109 7.40 -15.27 -5.05
CA VAL A 109 8.57 -14.66 -4.40
C VAL A 109 8.53 -14.76 -2.87
N LEU A 110 7.39 -15.12 -2.29
CA LEU A 110 7.21 -15.27 -0.84
C LEU A 110 7.76 -16.59 -0.31
N SER A 111 7.99 -16.65 1.01
CA SER A 111 8.46 -17.89 1.62
C SER A 111 7.31 -18.88 1.74
N LYS A 112 7.61 -20.16 1.94
CA LYS A 112 6.58 -21.18 2.15
C LYS A 112 5.64 -20.81 3.29
N GLU A 113 6.14 -20.14 4.33
CA GLU A 113 5.34 -19.70 5.48
C GLU A 113 4.42 -18.50 5.18
N ALA A 114 4.69 -17.74 4.12
CA ALA A 114 3.86 -16.62 3.69
C ALA A 114 2.81 -17.02 2.64
N LEU A 115 2.95 -18.19 2.00
CA LEU A 115 1.99 -18.71 1.02
C LEU A 115 0.56 -18.87 1.56
N PRO A 116 0.33 -19.33 2.81
CA PRO A 116 -1.04 -19.45 3.34
C PRO A 116 -1.82 -18.13 3.31
N LEU A 117 -1.15 -16.97 3.43
CA LEU A 117 -1.81 -15.67 3.36
C LEU A 117 -2.32 -15.33 1.95
N LEU A 118 -1.62 -15.81 0.91
CA LEU A 118 -2.07 -15.68 -0.47
C LEU A 118 -3.20 -16.66 -0.77
N THR A 119 -3.09 -17.91 -0.31
CA THR A 119 -4.14 -18.93 -0.47
C THR A 119 -5.44 -18.49 0.21
N GLU A 120 -5.38 -18.03 1.46
CA GLU A 120 -6.55 -17.52 2.19
C GLU A 120 -7.22 -16.34 1.44
N ALA A 121 -6.42 -15.46 0.85
CA ALA A 121 -6.93 -14.33 0.06
C ALA A 121 -7.65 -14.79 -1.21
N PHE A 122 -7.10 -15.81 -1.88
CA PHE A 122 -7.70 -16.42 -3.05
C PHE A 122 -9.01 -17.13 -2.70
N ASP A 123 -9.01 -17.95 -1.64
CA ASP A 123 -10.17 -18.71 -1.18
C ASP A 123 -11.33 -17.80 -0.74
N LYS A 124 -11.00 -16.62 -0.17
CA LYS A 124 -12.00 -15.60 0.21
C LYS A 124 -12.50 -14.76 -0.97
N GLY A 125 -12.01 -14.97 -2.19
CA GLY A 125 -12.46 -14.25 -3.37
C GLY A 125 -12.08 -12.76 -3.37
N PHE A 126 -10.99 -12.38 -2.69
CA PHE A 126 -10.54 -10.99 -2.67
C PHE A 126 -10.07 -10.55 -4.06
N GLY A 127 -10.55 -9.38 -4.51
CA GLY A 127 -10.29 -8.89 -5.86
C GLY A 127 -8.83 -8.46 -6.11
N ARG A 128 -8.20 -7.80 -5.13
CA ARG A 128 -6.80 -7.33 -5.20
C ARG A 128 -6.11 -7.45 -3.84
N VAL A 129 -4.96 -8.13 -3.80
CA VAL A 129 -4.21 -8.41 -2.56
C VAL A 129 -2.71 -8.24 -2.78
N GLY A 130 -2.05 -7.62 -1.81
CA GLY A 130 -0.61 -7.59 -1.65
C GLY A 130 -0.20 -8.22 -0.31
N VAL A 131 0.60 -9.28 -0.33
CA VAL A 131 1.22 -9.81 0.88
C VAL A 131 2.65 -9.30 0.94
N VAL A 132 3.02 -8.65 2.04
CA VAL A 132 4.37 -8.11 2.23
C VAL A 132 5.10 -8.95 3.27
N GLU A 133 6.21 -9.55 2.85
CA GLU A 133 7.17 -10.24 3.70
C GLU A 133 8.42 -9.36 3.85
N ILE A 134 8.84 -9.12 5.08
CA ILE A 134 10.06 -8.38 5.42
C ILE A 134 11.02 -9.35 6.09
N GLU A 135 12.14 -9.64 5.45
CA GLU A 135 13.25 -10.40 6.01
C GLU A 135 14.33 -9.45 6.52
N ASN A 136 14.49 -9.37 7.84
CA ASN A 136 15.49 -8.51 8.45
C ASN A 136 16.75 -9.32 8.77
N LYS A 137 17.78 -9.20 7.93
CA LYS A 137 19.11 -9.78 8.17
C LYS A 137 20.13 -8.75 8.66
N THR A 138 19.68 -7.55 9.04
CA THR A 138 20.55 -6.53 9.63
C THR A 138 20.78 -6.80 11.11
N LYS A 139 21.77 -6.14 11.70
CA LYS A 139 21.95 -6.10 13.17
C LYS A 139 20.87 -5.32 13.92
N TYR A 140 20.05 -4.52 13.23
CA TYR A 140 19.05 -3.66 13.84
C TYR A 140 17.72 -4.38 14.03
N ASN A 141 17.00 -4.10 15.12
CA ASN A 141 15.58 -4.42 15.20
C ASN A 141 14.76 -3.37 14.43
N LEU A 142 13.69 -3.81 13.77
CA LEU A 142 12.70 -2.91 13.18
C LEU A 142 11.58 -2.66 14.18
N VAL A 143 11.37 -1.42 14.58
CA VAL A 143 10.43 -1.04 15.64
C VAL A 143 9.52 0.10 15.19
N GLU A 144 8.46 0.36 15.97
CA GLU A 144 7.55 1.50 15.80
C GLU A 144 7.02 1.64 14.37
N PRO A 145 6.25 0.66 13.86
CA PRO A 145 5.69 0.76 12.52
C PRO A 145 4.83 2.02 12.37
N ARG A 146 4.95 2.67 11.22
CA ARG A 146 4.01 3.71 10.77
C ARG A 146 3.54 3.33 9.38
N TYR A 147 2.26 3.53 9.09
CA TYR A 147 1.73 3.21 7.77
C TYR A 147 0.71 4.24 7.31
N HIS A 148 0.61 4.39 5.99
CA HIS A 148 -0.41 5.16 5.29
C HIS A 148 -0.98 4.27 4.20
N ILE A 149 -2.31 4.19 4.13
CA ILE A 149 -3.02 3.43 3.10
C ILE A 149 -3.64 4.42 2.14
N GLU A 150 -3.20 4.39 0.89
CA GLU A 150 -3.79 5.22 -0.16
C GLU A 150 -5.05 4.54 -0.72
N THR A 151 -5.00 3.23 -0.92
CA THR A 151 -6.17 2.43 -1.33
C THR A 151 -6.18 1.04 -0.69
N GLY A 152 -7.38 0.54 -0.38
CA GLY A 152 -7.59 -0.76 0.26
C GLY A 152 -7.51 -0.69 1.79
N ASN A 153 -7.07 -1.78 2.41
CA ASN A 153 -6.94 -1.96 3.85
C ASN A 153 -5.64 -2.72 4.16
N ILE A 154 -5.16 -2.62 5.39
CA ILE A 154 -3.98 -3.35 5.88
C ILE A 154 -4.30 -4.09 7.17
N GLY A 155 -3.70 -5.25 7.38
CA GLY A 155 -3.86 -6.04 8.59
C GLY A 155 -2.60 -6.82 8.94
N GLY A 156 -2.39 -7.02 10.24
CA GLY A 156 -1.30 -7.85 10.77
C GLY A 156 0.09 -7.21 10.62
N VAL A 157 0.21 -5.88 10.60
CA VAL A 157 1.51 -5.18 10.59
C VAL A 157 2.25 -5.51 11.90
N PRO A 158 3.42 -6.18 11.86
CA PRO A 158 4.16 -6.50 13.08
C PRO A 158 4.61 -5.22 13.80
N ASN A 159 4.41 -5.16 15.11
CA ASN A 159 4.89 -4.05 15.95
C ASN A 159 6.44 -4.02 16.07
N LYS A 160 7.07 -5.18 15.92
CA LYS A 160 8.53 -5.35 15.95
C LYS A 160 8.93 -6.50 15.02
N ILE A 161 10.05 -6.33 14.32
CA ILE A 161 10.71 -7.40 13.56
C ILE A 161 12.15 -7.48 14.07
N ILE A 162 12.44 -8.55 14.80
CA ILE A 162 13.73 -8.76 15.44
C ILE A 162 14.81 -8.94 14.36
N SER A 163 16.05 -8.53 14.66
CA SER A 163 17.24 -8.83 13.87
C SER A 163 17.31 -10.34 13.55
N GLN A 164 17.73 -10.68 12.33
CA GLN A 164 17.80 -12.04 11.81
C GLN A 164 16.44 -12.79 11.79
N LYS A 165 15.31 -12.07 11.82
CA LYS A 165 13.95 -12.64 11.76
C LYS A 165 13.11 -12.05 10.63
N LYS A 166 11.98 -12.71 10.36
CA LYS A 166 11.00 -12.29 9.35
C LYS A 166 9.77 -11.69 10.02
N GLY A 167 9.26 -10.61 9.45
CA GLY A 167 7.94 -10.05 9.73
C GLY A 167 7.06 -10.13 8.49
N ARG A 168 5.75 -10.30 8.67
CA ARG A 168 4.81 -10.46 7.56
C ARG A 168 3.53 -9.70 7.86
N PHE A 169 2.95 -9.07 6.84
CA PHE A 169 1.62 -8.48 6.93
C PHE A 169 0.90 -8.55 5.59
N ARG A 170 -0.41 -8.32 5.62
CA ARG A 170 -1.25 -8.38 4.43
C ARG A 170 -1.91 -7.02 4.19
N ALA A 171 -1.77 -6.51 2.97
CA ALA A 171 -2.57 -5.43 2.43
C ALA A 171 -3.64 -6.01 1.50
N ILE A 172 -4.91 -5.74 1.79
CA ILE A 172 -6.06 -6.30 1.07
C ILE A 172 -6.97 -5.17 0.59
N ASN A 173 -7.47 -5.26 -0.63
CA ASN A 173 -8.77 -4.68 -0.92
C ASN A 173 -9.84 -5.76 -0.66
N LYS A 174 -10.71 -5.52 0.33
CA LYS A 174 -11.80 -6.44 0.70
C LYS A 174 -12.95 -6.43 -0.32
N GLN A 175 -12.95 -5.54 -1.30
CA GLN A 175 -13.98 -5.54 -2.32
C GLN A 175 -13.89 -6.81 -3.17
N PHE A 176 -14.98 -7.58 -3.16
CA PHE A 176 -15.19 -8.73 -4.04
C PHE A 176 -15.15 -8.29 -5.51
N ILE A 177 -14.71 -9.20 -6.39
CA ILE A 177 -14.77 -9.30 -7.87
C ILE A 177 -14.87 -7.99 -8.70
N PHE A 178 -15.73 -7.04 -8.34
CA PHE A 178 -15.90 -5.69 -8.89
C PHE A 178 -15.12 -4.59 -8.15
N ALA A 179 -13.95 -4.90 -7.57
CA ALA A 179 -13.13 -3.90 -6.90
C ALA A 179 -12.78 -2.76 -7.88
N THR A 180 -13.23 -1.54 -7.59
CA THR A 180 -12.96 -0.36 -8.43
C THR A 180 -11.58 0.23 -8.17
N HIS A 181 -10.88 -0.26 -7.14
CA HIS A 181 -9.56 0.19 -6.73
C HIS A 181 -8.65 -0.97 -6.33
N GLY A 182 -7.34 -0.74 -6.42
CA GLY A 182 -6.31 -1.68 -6.01
C GLY A 182 -6.06 -1.70 -4.51
N THR A 183 -4.89 -2.22 -4.12
CA THR A 183 -4.30 -1.92 -2.81
C THR A 183 -2.99 -1.19 -2.99
N SER A 184 -2.80 -0.11 -2.23
CA SER A 184 -1.57 0.65 -2.24
C SER A 184 -1.35 1.38 -0.93
N GLY A 185 -0.08 1.55 -0.57
CA GLY A 185 0.27 2.20 0.67
C GLY A 185 1.75 2.24 0.92
N THR A 186 2.08 2.66 2.13
CA THR A 186 3.43 2.74 2.66
C THR A 186 3.45 2.19 4.06
N VAL A 187 4.47 1.41 4.38
CA VAL A 187 4.85 1.09 5.75
C VAL A 187 6.28 1.56 5.97
N SER A 188 6.57 2.05 7.17
CA SER A 188 7.93 2.36 7.59
C SER A 188 8.21 1.82 8.96
N TYR A 189 9.46 1.42 9.20
CA TYR A 189 9.96 0.96 10.50
C TYR A 189 11.20 1.74 10.89
N ARG A 190 11.33 2.08 12.17
CA ARG A 190 12.57 2.65 12.72
C ARG A 190 13.60 1.54 12.89
N LEU A 191 14.83 1.82 12.49
CA LEU A 191 16.00 1.00 12.82
C LEU A 191 16.38 1.33 14.27
N GLU A 192 16.19 0.37 15.18
CA GLU A 192 16.45 0.55 16.61
C GLU A 192 17.89 1.03 16.86
N GLY A 193 18.05 2.06 17.70
CA GLY A 193 19.36 2.68 17.95
C GLY A 193 19.81 3.73 16.92
N THR A 194 18.98 4.04 15.91
CA THR A 194 19.29 5.07 14.90
C THR A 194 18.19 6.13 14.79
N ASN A 195 18.50 7.23 14.09
CA ASN A 195 17.53 8.26 13.68
C ASN A 195 16.95 8.01 12.28
N GLU A 196 16.92 6.75 11.84
CA GLU A 196 16.52 6.39 10.48
C GLU A 196 15.36 5.38 10.47
N ARG A 197 14.62 5.39 9.37
CA ARG A 197 13.53 4.47 9.09
C ARG A 197 13.72 3.85 7.72
N ILE A 198 13.42 2.57 7.60
CA ILE A 198 13.19 1.95 6.31
C ILE A 198 11.74 2.22 5.87
N VAL A 199 11.54 2.44 4.59
CA VAL A 199 10.23 2.69 3.97
C VAL A 199 10.00 1.66 2.87
N ILE A 200 8.80 1.08 2.84
CA ILE A 200 8.36 0.12 1.84
C ILE A 200 7.03 0.64 1.30
N THR A 201 6.97 0.87 -0.01
CA THR A 201 5.74 1.25 -0.70
C THR A 201 5.32 0.15 -1.65
N TRP A 202 4.04 -0.14 -1.73
CA TRP A 202 3.48 -1.10 -2.68
C TRP A 202 2.29 -0.51 -3.42
N HIS A 203 2.03 -1.08 -4.60
CA HIS A 203 0.90 -0.75 -5.45
C HIS A 203 0.52 -2.00 -6.25
N VAL A 204 -0.71 -2.45 -6.05
CA VAL A 204 -1.35 -3.56 -6.79
C VAL A 204 -2.65 -3.00 -7.38
N PRO A 205 -2.62 -2.41 -8.59
CA PRO A 205 -3.78 -1.72 -9.16
C PRO A 205 -4.83 -2.69 -9.72
N VAL A 206 -6.00 -2.13 -10.09
CA VAL A 206 -6.99 -2.88 -10.88
C VAL A 206 -6.46 -3.13 -12.29
N THR A 207 -5.87 -2.11 -12.90
CA THR A 207 -5.32 -2.11 -14.26
C THR A 207 -3.87 -1.65 -14.26
N GLY A 208 -3.06 -2.19 -15.17
CA GLY A 208 -1.63 -1.89 -15.26
C GLY A 208 -0.77 -2.74 -14.36
N ASP A 209 0.50 -2.35 -14.24
CA ASP A 209 1.52 -3.15 -13.56
C ASP A 209 1.55 -2.92 -12.05
N ASN A 210 1.87 -3.99 -11.34
CA ASN A 210 2.27 -3.93 -9.95
C ASN A 210 3.54 -3.09 -9.81
N GLY A 211 3.69 -2.38 -8.70
CA GLY A 211 4.87 -1.59 -8.44
C GLY A 211 5.23 -1.52 -6.97
N PHE A 212 6.50 -1.38 -6.69
CA PHE A 212 6.98 -1.18 -5.34
C PHE A 212 8.22 -0.27 -5.30
N ASN A 213 8.51 0.20 -4.10
CA ASN A 213 9.74 0.91 -3.80
C ASN A 213 10.21 0.58 -2.38
N VAL A 214 11.51 0.64 -2.17
CA VAL A 214 12.15 0.53 -0.86
C VAL A 214 13.11 1.70 -0.67
N GLY A 215 13.30 2.14 0.57
CA GLY A 215 14.34 3.11 0.86
C GLY A 215 14.58 3.39 2.34
N LYS A 216 15.53 4.28 2.60
CA LYS A 216 15.85 4.80 3.94
C LYS A 216 15.52 6.29 4.03
N ILE A 217 14.97 6.72 5.16
CA ILE A 217 14.46 8.07 5.43
C ILE A 217 14.76 8.46 6.88
N GLY A 218 14.74 9.75 7.22
CA GLY A 218 14.93 10.19 8.62
C GLY A 218 13.71 9.88 9.51
N ASN A 219 13.93 9.68 10.81
CA ASN A 219 12.90 9.27 11.77
C ASN A 219 11.70 10.22 11.88
N ASN A 220 11.95 11.52 11.74
CA ASN A 220 10.92 12.54 11.81
C ASN A 220 10.12 12.70 10.51
N THR A 221 10.43 11.90 9.49
CA THR A 221 9.70 11.96 8.23
C THR A 221 8.29 11.38 8.43
N PRO A 222 7.23 12.15 8.15
CA PRO A 222 5.86 11.67 8.32
C PRO A 222 5.55 10.52 7.35
N THR A 223 4.68 9.61 7.78
CA THR A 223 4.11 8.58 6.89
C THR A 223 2.68 9.02 6.56
N ASN A 224 2.53 9.77 5.46
CA ASN A 224 1.25 10.37 5.05
C ASN A 224 1.11 10.31 3.52
N ARG A 225 -0.03 10.79 3.01
CA ARG A 225 -0.35 10.83 1.58
C ARG A 225 0.69 11.52 0.70
N GLN A 226 1.17 12.71 1.09
CA GLN A 226 2.18 13.43 0.30
C GLN A 226 3.47 12.62 0.20
N ARG A 227 3.86 11.96 1.29
CA ARG A 227 5.05 11.11 1.33
C ARG A 227 4.86 9.81 0.56
N TYR A 228 3.66 9.21 0.58
CA TYR A 228 3.33 8.09 -0.31
C TYR A 228 3.61 8.46 -1.77
N TYR A 229 3.05 9.56 -2.28
CA TYR A 229 3.29 9.97 -3.66
C TYR A 229 4.76 10.31 -3.93
N TYR A 230 5.45 10.93 -2.97
CA TYR A 230 6.88 11.18 -3.10
C TYR A 230 7.68 9.88 -3.28
N TYR A 231 7.45 8.86 -2.44
CA TYR A 231 8.18 7.60 -2.54
C TYR A 231 7.75 6.76 -3.74
N TYR A 232 6.46 6.77 -4.08
CA TYR A 232 5.94 5.98 -5.19
C TYR A 232 6.32 6.58 -6.56
N ASN A 233 6.26 7.90 -6.73
CA ASN A 233 6.44 8.55 -8.04
C ASN A 233 7.85 9.08 -8.31
N ARG A 234 8.65 9.45 -7.29
CA ARG A 234 9.92 10.18 -7.51
C ARG A 234 11.20 9.38 -7.32
N ARG A 235 11.15 8.17 -6.78
CA ARG A 235 12.34 7.33 -6.58
C ARG A 235 12.23 6.09 -7.45
N SER A 236 13.36 5.64 -8.03
CA SER A 236 13.49 4.43 -8.87
C SER A 236 12.60 3.31 -8.35
N LYS A 237 11.41 3.19 -8.93
CA LYS A 237 10.41 2.17 -8.60
C LYS A 237 10.63 1.01 -9.55
N ALA A 238 10.38 -0.20 -9.08
CA ALA A 238 10.32 -1.35 -9.95
C ALA A 238 8.85 -1.63 -10.26
N ASN A 239 8.51 -1.64 -11.55
CA ASN A 239 7.23 -2.15 -12.03
C ASN A 239 7.36 -3.68 -12.01
N HIS A 240 7.07 -4.31 -10.86
CA HIS A 240 7.35 -5.73 -10.54
C HIS A 240 8.84 -6.13 -10.75
N GLY A 241 9.20 -7.39 -10.48
CA GLY A 241 10.61 -7.82 -10.55
C GLY A 241 11.41 -7.39 -9.33
N SER A 242 12.71 -7.14 -9.47
CA SER A 242 13.62 -6.84 -8.35
C SER A 242 14.13 -5.40 -8.32
N LEU A 243 14.43 -4.89 -7.12
CA LEU A 243 15.00 -3.57 -6.87
C LEU A 243 15.98 -3.67 -5.70
N THR A 244 17.18 -3.13 -5.86
CA THR A 244 18.20 -3.09 -4.79
C THR A 244 18.74 -1.68 -4.63
N LYS A 245 18.90 -1.23 -3.37
CA LYS A 245 19.46 0.09 -3.01
C LYS A 245 20.34 -0.04 -1.78
N SER A 246 21.52 0.56 -1.83
CA SER A 246 22.49 0.63 -0.74
C SER A 246 22.43 1.99 -0.04
N TYR A 247 22.56 1.99 1.29
CA TYR A 247 22.50 3.20 2.12
C TYR A 247 23.66 3.29 3.14
N GLY A 248 24.83 2.77 2.78
CA GLY A 248 26.05 2.85 3.59
C GLY A 248 26.14 1.72 4.60
N ASP A 249 25.18 1.64 5.54
CA ASP A 249 25.15 0.60 6.60
C ASP A 249 24.10 -0.49 6.34
N VAL A 250 23.12 -0.20 5.48
CA VAL A 250 22.02 -1.10 5.16
C VAL A 250 21.80 -1.15 3.65
N LYS A 251 21.71 -2.38 3.15
CA LYS A 251 21.27 -2.70 1.79
C LYS A 251 19.82 -3.17 1.83
N LEU A 252 18.97 -2.55 1.01
CA LEU A 252 17.56 -2.89 0.86
C LEU A 252 17.34 -3.52 -0.51
N SER A 253 16.86 -4.75 -0.53
CA SER A 253 16.44 -5.44 -1.74
C SER A 253 14.95 -5.74 -1.66
N GLY A 254 14.22 -5.66 -2.76
CA GLY A 254 12.84 -6.09 -2.84
C GLY A 254 12.57 -6.83 -4.13
N ILE A 255 11.60 -7.73 -4.10
CA ILE A 255 11.09 -8.45 -5.27
C ILE A 255 9.58 -8.59 -5.19
N MET A 256 8.88 -8.31 -6.29
CA MET A 256 7.42 -8.34 -6.34
C MET A 256 6.89 -9.21 -7.49
N ASP A 257 5.92 -10.06 -7.16
CA ASP A 257 5.14 -10.87 -8.11
C ASP A 257 4.22 -10.00 -8.98
N THR A 258 3.86 -10.53 -10.15
CA THR A 258 2.82 -9.94 -11.01
C THR A 258 1.43 -10.49 -10.68
N GLY A 259 0.40 -9.72 -11.04
CA GLY A 259 -1.00 -10.15 -10.97
C GLY A 259 -1.77 -9.57 -9.79
N ARG A 260 -3.03 -10.01 -9.69
CA ARG A 260 -4.06 -9.43 -8.80
C ARG A 260 -3.84 -9.78 -7.34
N ILE A 261 -3.21 -10.91 -7.07
CA ILE A 261 -2.80 -11.40 -5.76
C ILE A 261 -1.28 -11.53 -5.85
N ALA A 262 -0.56 -10.59 -5.22
CA ALA A 262 0.86 -10.43 -5.40
C ALA A 262 1.62 -10.55 -4.07
N GLY A 263 2.75 -11.24 -4.10
CA GLY A 263 3.75 -11.19 -3.04
C GLY A 263 4.76 -10.08 -3.27
N LEU A 264 5.14 -9.37 -2.20
CA LEU A 264 6.29 -8.49 -2.15
C LEU A 264 7.20 -9.00 -1.02
N ARG A 265 8.40 -9.47 -1.37
CA ARG A 265 9.44 -9.76 -0.38
C ARG A 265 10.44 -8.60 -0.35
N VAL A 266 10.72 -8.09 0.84
CA VAL A 266 11.77 -7.10 1.10
C VAL A 266 12.80 -7.73 2.02
N THR A 267 14.07 -7.67 1.63
CA THR A 267 15.20 -8.17 2.41
C THR A 267 16.09 -6.98 2.80
N LEU A 268 16.40 -6.87 4.08
CA LEU A 268 17.36 -5.92 4.62
C LEU A 268 18.63 -6.67 5.00
N GLU A 269 19.79 -6.20 4.55
CA GLU A 269 21.11 -6.78 4.82
C GLU A 269 22.05 -5.69 5.32
N ASP A 270 23.00 -6.04 6.19
CA ASP A 270 24.09 -5.12 6.54
C ASP A 270 24.96 -4.92 5.29
N ASP A 271 25.28 -3.66 4.95
CA ASP A 271 26.18 -3.33 3.84
C ASP A 271 27.60 -3.20 4.41
N ARG A 272 28.55 -3.97 3.88
CA ARG A 272 29.93 -4.06 4.39
C ARG A 272 30.89 -3.21 3.58
#